data_AF-A0A925GAS0-F1
#
_entry.id   AF-A0A925GAS0-F1
#
_cell.length_a   1.000
_cell.length_b   1.000
_cell.length_c   1.000
_cell.angle_alpha   90.00
_cell.angle_beta   90.00
_cell.angle_gamma   90.00
#
_symmetry.space_group_name_H-M   'P 1'
#
loop_
_entity.id
_entity.type
_entity.pdbx_description
1 polymer ?
#
loop_
_entity_poly.entity_id
_entity_poly.type
_entity_poly.pdbx_seq_one_letter_code
_entity_poly.pdbx_strand_id
1 'polypeptide(L)'
;QDKLRFFTTAATIDDGELKSTILVNNTEAVWHLEGNVDPGDNQLAFKLYAEHKKVELALIEKKLGLKLSFDTVSTQLKKAFKSGDEFKIQGAWAIKNLLLNHPMIASTNIIVPRGAIDADVVIGENFIALDSSSVIYLKNIKAHPYLCYTTTPKKTYALKLKTEELDAQELFDALPNGIFESLDGIKVAGKLKYDLDFFLDSKKPDDVRFNSSLHKSKDFRILKWGKTNLQKINGSFVYTPYEYGKPMRNIIIGPENSNYTPINEIASDLKNAVLTAEDPSFYSHRGFVEKAFTRSIATNFKEKAFKRGGSTISMQLVKNVFLSRQKTMARKIEEILIVWLMENNKVSTKQRMFEVYLNLIEWGPNVYGIAEAARHYFGKQPFELSLGESIFLANIVPRPKKGLYFFEPDGSLRYGMRGYFKLIGGLMARRGYASRDTNAYGFYSVRLKESLRRQVDPIDSVEVDSLYEEEPEGEPKGGFFRNIFKSKRPDSSRIEQTKKTTPALRDTILSPAELRLRRREERKKEREIKRNDGL
;
A
#
# COMPACT_ATOMS: atom_id res chain seq x y z
N GLN A 1 -31.57 4.42 -12.08
CA GLN A 1 -32.34 3.22 -12.46
C GLN A 1 -31.42 2.02 -12.29
N ASP A 2 -31.44 1.36 -11.12
CA ASP A 2 -30.58 0.20 -10.83
C ASP A 2 -31.44 -0.93 -10.25
N LYS A 3 -32.23 -1.58 -11.11
CA LYS A 3 -33.00 -2.77 -10.73
C LYS A 3 -32.40 -3.97 -11.45
N LEU A 4 -31.62 -4.79 -10.74
CA LEU A 4 -31.35 -6.15 -11.18
C LEU A 4 -32.62 -6.95 -10.92
N ARG A 5 -33.13 -7.64 -11.93
CA ARG A 5 -34.30 -8.51 -11.77
C ARG A 5 -33.85 -9.95 -11.80
N PHE A 6 -34.08 -10.67 -10.71
CA PHE A 6 -33.91 -12.11 -10.64
C PHE A 6 -35.30 -12.72 -10.79
N PHE A 7 -35.52 -13.45 -11.87
CA PHE A 7 -36.75 -14.20 -12.08
C PHE A 7 -36.43 -15.69 -11.99
N THR A 8 -36.84 -16.31 -10.90
CA THR A 8 -36.80 -17.77 -10.78
C THR A 8 -37.88 -18.35 -11.67
N THR A 9 -37.49 -19.10 -12.69
CA THR A 9 -38.43 -19.74 -13.64
C THR A 9 -39.07 -20.99 -13.06
N ALA A 10 -38.28 -21.75 -12.31
CA ALA A 10 -38.72 -22.87 -11.50
C ALA A 10 -37.78 -22.99 -10.29
N ALA A 11 -38.34 -23.33 -9.13
CA ALA A 11 -37.60 -23.80 -7.96
C ALA A 11 -38.35 -25.00 -7.40
N THR A 12 -37.75 -26.18 -7.53
CA THR A 12 -38.28 -27.43 -7.01
C THR A 12 -37.41 -27.89 -5.85
N ILE A 13 -38.05 -28.23 -4.73
CA ILE A 13 -37.45 -28.97 -3.64
C ILE A 13 -38.28 -30.25 -3.52
N ASP A 14 -37.71 -31.36 -3.97
CA ASP A 14 -38.39 -32.66 -3.94
C ASP A 14 -37.46 -33.68 -3.27
N ASP A 15 -37.94 -34.31 -2.20
CA ASP A 15 -37.15 -35.21 -1.33
C ASP A 15 -35.77 -34.64 -0.92
N GLY A 16 -35.73 -33.33 -0.64
CA GLY A 16 -34.50 -32.61 -0.30
C GLY A 16 -33.65 -32.17 -1.49
N GLU A 17 -33.92 -32.62 -2.72
CA GLU A 17 -33.21 -32.17 -3.93
C GLU A 17 -33.71 -30.78 -4.37
N LEU A 18 -32.82 -29.78 -4.31
CA LEU A 18 -33.04 -28.42 -4.76
C LEU A 18 -32.56 -28.25 -6.20
N LYS A 19 -33.47 -27.87 -7.10
CA LYS A 19 -33.14 -27.40 -8.45
C LYS A 19 -33.85 -26.07 -8.71
N SER A 20 -33.11 -25.08 -9.18
CA SER A 20 -33.65 -23.76 -9.48
C SER A 20 -32.93 -23.09 -10.64
N THR A 21 -33.70 -22.49 -11.53
CA THR A 21 -33.18 -21.73 -12.67
C THR A 21 -33.55 -20.26 -12.51
N ILE A 22 -32.54 -19.40 -12.44
CA ILE A 22 -32.65 -17.97 -12.17
C ILE A 22 -32.29 -17.20 -13.44
N LEU A 23 -33.28 -16.53 -14.03
CA LEU A 23 -33.08 -15.57 -15.11
C LEU A 23 -32.65 -14.22 -14.53
N VAL A 24 -31.47 -13.76 -14.94
CA VAL A 24 -30.97 -12.42 -14.57
C VAL A 24 -31.33 -11.45 -15.68
N ASN A 25 -32.01 -10.37 -15.33
CA ASN A 25 -32.51 -9.33 -16.24
C ASN A 25 -33.30 -9.91 -17.43
N ASN A 26 -34.35 -10.67 -17.10
CA ASN A 26 -35.31 -11.28 -18.02
C ASN A 26 -34.76 -12.41 -18.93
N THR A 27 -33.52 -12.35 -19.44
CA THR A 27 -32.80 -13.45 -20.15
C THR A 27 -31.30 -13.19 -20.38
N GLU A 28 -30.72 -12.09 -19.87
CA GLU A 28 -29.32 -11.71 -20.18
C GLU A 28 -28.30 -12.76 -19.69
N ALA A 29 -28.62 -13.44 -18.59
CA ALA A 29 -27.91 -14.63 -18.13
C ALA A 29 -28.90 -15.61 -17.47
N VAL A 30 -28.63 -16.90 -17.63
CA VAL A 30 -29.36 -18.00 -16.97
C VAL A 30 -28.42 -18.63 -15.96
N TRP A 31 -28.79 -18.59 -14.69
CA TRP A 31 -28.05 -19.21 -13.60
C TRP A 31 -28.80 -20.43 -13.10
N HIS A 32 -28.05 -21.47 -12.74
CA HIS A 32 -28.56 -22.71 -12.18
C HIS A 32 -28.08 -22.85 -10.74
N LEU A 33 -29.02 -23.15 -9.85
CA LEU A 33 -28.79 -23.47 -8.46
C LEU A 33 -29.27 -24.90 -8.24
N GLU A 34 -28.32 -25.81 -8.03
CA GLU A 34 -28.57 -27.23 -7.82
C GLU A 34 -27.99 -27.65 -6.48
N GLY A 35 -28.66 -28.52 -5.74
CA GLY A 35 -28.20 -28.90 -4.42
C GLY A 35 -29.10 -29.87 -3.70
N ASN A 36 -28.74 -30.19 -2.47
CA ASN A 36 -29.58 -30.93 -1.55
C ASN A 36 -29.69 -30.15 -0.23
N VAL A 37 -30.86 -30.25 0.39
CA VAL A 37 -31.17 -29.67 1.69
C VAL A 37 -31.70 -30.78 2.58
N ASP A 38 -31.05 -30.99 3.71
CA ASP A 38 -31.55 -31.83 4.80
C ASP A 38 -31.90 -30.92 5.98
N PRO A 39 -33.19 -30.60 6.17
CA PRO A 39 -33.64 -29.75 7.26
C PRO A 39 -33.44 -30.38 8.64
N GLY A 40 -33.41 -31.71 8.74
CA GLY A 40 -33.26 -32.43 10.02
C GLY A 40 -31.88 -32.23 10.63
N ASP A 41 -30.84 -32.28 9.78
CA ASP A 41 -29.45 -32.15 10.19
C ASP A 41 -28.87 -30.73 10.00
N ASN A 42 -29.69 -29.77 9.56
CA ASN A 42 -29.26 -28.43 9.13
C ASN A 42 -28.12 -28.49 8.08
N GLN A 43 -28.16 -29.48 7.21
CA GLN A 43 -27.19 -29.65 6.13
C GLN A 43 -27.73 -29.07 4.84
N LEU A 44 -26.87 -28.37 4.11
CA LEU A 44 -27.26 -27.71 2.88
C LEU A 44 -26.06 -27.68 1.95
N ALA A 45 -26.18 -28.34 0.80
CA ALA A 45 -25.15 -28.34 -0.22
C ALA A 45 -25.73 -27.79 -1.50
N PHE A 46 -25.18 -26.70 -2.04
CA PHE A 46 -25.59 -26.19 -3.34
C PHE A 46 -24.42 -25.74 -4.21
N LYS A 47 -24.68 -25.75 -5.50
CA LYS A 47 -23.79 -25.35 -6.57
C LYS A 47 -24.51 -24.31 -7.42
N LEU A 48 -23.87 -23.16 -7.60
CA LEU A 48 -24.33 -22.08 -8.45
C LEU A 48 -23.39 -21.93 -9.64
N TYR A 49 -23.95 -21.93 -10.84
CA TYR A 49 -23.23 -21.74 -12.11
C TYR A 49 -24.12 -21.05 -13.15
N ALA A 50 -23.55 -20.62 -14.28
CA ALA A 50 -24.29 -19.97 -15.37
C ALA A 50 -24.19 -20.76 -16.68
N GLU A 51 -25.22 -20.70 -17.52
CA GLU A 51 -25.21 -21.30 -18.86
C GLU A 51 -24.37 -20.48 -19.83
N HIS A 52 -23.40 -21.11 -20.50
CA HIS A 52 -22.58 -20.54 -21.58
C HIS A 52 -21.88 -19.21 -21.28
N LYS A 53 -21.93 -18.74 -20.02
CA LYS A 53 -21.38 -17.49 -19.50
C LYS A 53 -20.87 -17.72 -18.08
N LYS A 54 -20.21 -16.69 -17.51
CA LYS A 54 -19.83 -16.66 -16.10
C LYS A 54 -20.96 -16.09 -15.25
N VAL A 55 -21.00 -16.46 -13.97
CA VAL A 55 -21.80 -15.75 -12.98
C VAL A 55 -21.14 -14.41 -12.72
N GLU A 56 -21.81 -13.30 -13.05
CA GLU A 56 -21.31 -11.94 -12.89
C GLU A 56 -22.12 -11.16 -11.86
N LEU A 57 -21.44 -10.49 -10.94
CA LEU A 57 -22.09 -9.76 -9.85
C LEU A 57 -22.02 -8.24 -10.07
N ALA A 58 -22.72 -7.76 -11.09
CA ALA A 58 -22.70 -6.35 -11.54
C ALA A 58 -23.05 -5.32 -10.45
N LEU A 59 -23.89 -5.69 -9.47
CA LEU A 59 -24.21 -4.81 -8.33
C LEU A 59 -23.01 -4.56 -7.42
N ILE A 60 -22.15 -5.56 -7.24
CA ILE A 60 -20.93 -5.45 -6.43
C ILE A 60 -19.95 -4.52 -7.14
N GLU A 61 -19.81 -4.64 -8.45
CA GLU A 61 -18.99 -3.75 -9.26
C GLU A 61 -19.47 -2.29 -9.18
N LYS A 62 -20.77 -2.05 -9.37
CA LYS A 62 -21.35 -0.70 -9.27
C LYS A 62 -21.22 -0.08 -7.88
N LYS A 63 -21.45 -0.84 -6.80
CA LYS A 63 -21.45 -0.31 -5.42
C LYS A 63 -20.06 -0.20 -4.80
N LEU A 64 -19.19 -1.16 -5.08
CA LEU A 64 -17.89 -1.30 -4.42
C LEU A 64 -16.71 -1.11 -5.38
N GLY A 65 -16.95 -0.92 -6.68
CA GLY A 65 -15.87 -0.87 -7.68
C GLY A 65 -15.15 -2.21 -7.85
N LEU A 66 -15.75 -3.30 -7.37
CA LEU A 66 -15.19 -4.64 -7.37
C LEU A 66 -15.84 -5.48 -8.46
N LYS A 67 -15.12 -5.68 -9.56
CA LYS A 67 -15.53 -6.62 -10.60
C LYS A 67 -15.29 -8.04 -10.10
N LEU A 68 -16.35 -8.84 -10.10
CA LEU A 68 -16.36 -10.19 -9.55
C LEU A 68 -17.14 -11.12 -10.46
N SER A 69 -16.50 -12.19 -10.93
CA SER A 69 -17.17 -13.27 -11.66
C SER A 69 -16.54 -14.63 -11.44
N PHE A 70 -17.27 -15.71 -11.71
CA PHE A 70 -16.78 -17.08 -11.55
C PHE A 70 -17.56 -18.05 -12.44
N ASP A 71 -16.99 -19.23 -12.70
CA ASP A 71 -17.68 -20.29 -13.46
C ASP A 71 -18.64 -21.08 -12.55
N THR A 72 -18.19 -21.38 -11.33
CA THR A 72 -18.98 -22.17 -10.38
C THR A 72 -18.56 -21.80 -8.97
N VAL A 73 -19.55 -21.67 -8.09
CA VAL A 73 -19.35 -21.70 -6.64
C VAL A 73 -20.13 -22.87 -6.06
N SER A 74 -19.49 -23.61 -5.17
CA SER A 74 -20.08 -24.70 -4.41
C SER A 74 -20.00 -24.37 -2.94
N THR A 75 -21.03 -24.70 -2.20
CA THR A 75 -21.11 -24.50 -0.76
C THR A 75 -21.79 -25.69 -0.14
N GLN A 76 -21.26 -26.07 1.01
CA GLN A 76 -21.75 -27.16 1.82
C GLN A 76 -21.72 -26.69 3.27
N LEU A 77 -22.89 -26.43 3.85
CA LEU A 77 -23.07 -26.34 5.28
C LEU A 77 -23.13 -27.76 5.82
N LYS A 78 -22.10 -28.17 6.57
CA LYS A 78 -22.00 -29.50 7.18
C LYS A 78 -22.73 -29.53 8.52
N LYS A 79 -22.63 -28.45 9.30
CA LYS A 79 -23.30 -28.34 10.59
C LYS A 79 -23.44 -26.88 11.00
N ALA A 80 -24.58 -26.55 11.60
CA ALA A 80 -24.76 -25.28 12.30
C ALA A 80 -25.44 -25.56 13.64
N PHE A 81 -24.82 -25.15 14.74
CA PHE A 81 -25.35 -25.45 16.08
C PHE A 81 -24.91 -24.42 17.11
N LYS A 82 -25.73 -24.27 18.14
CA LYS A 82 -25.40 -23.49 19.33
C LYS A 82 -24.70 -24.37 20.35
N SER A 83 -23.63 -23.87 20.97
CA SER A 83 -22.85 -24.54 22.01
C SER A 83 -22.56 -23.53 23.13
N GLY A 84 -23.37 -23.54 24.19
CA GLY A 84 -23.35 -22.46 25.17
C GLY A 84 -23.82 -21.14 24.54
N ASP A 85 -23.05 -20.07 24.70
CA ASP A 85 -23.34 -18.75 24.11
C ASP A 85 -22.75 -18.56 22.70
N GLU A 86 -22.10 -19.59 22.16
CA GLU A 86 -21.48 -19.55 20.83
C GLU A 86 -22.36 -20.22 19.77
N PHE A 87 -22.40 -19.64 18.59
CA PHE A 87 -22.95 -20.26 17.39
C PHE A 87 -21.81 -20.74 16.49
N LYS A 88 -21.79 -22.04 16.18
CA LYS A 88 -20.73 -22.69 15.42
C LYS A 88 -21.26 -23.11 14.05
N ILE A 89 -20.53 -22.76 13.01
CA ILE A 89 -20.83 -23.05 11.62
C ILE A 89 -19.64 -23.83 11.04
N GLN A 90 -19.91 -25.04 10.56
CA GLN A 90 -18.92 -25.87 9.90
C GLN A 90 -19.35 -26.07 8.45
N GLY A 91 -18.46 -25.78 7.51
CA GLY A 91 -18.79 -25.90 6.10
C GLY A 91 -17.58 -26.01 5.19
N ALA A 92 -17.87 -26.31 3.93
CA ALA A 92 -16.92 -26.29 2.84
C ALA A 92 -17.43 -25.37 1.74
N TRP A 93 -16.54 -24.54 1.18
CA TRP A 93 -16.85 -23.69 0.04
C TRP A 93 -15.77 -23.86 -1.00
N ALA A 94 -16.15 -23.96 -2.27
CA ALA A 94 -15.22 -24.07 -3.38
C ALA A 94 -15.64 -23.12 -4.50
N ILE A 95 -14.66 -22.58 -5.21
CA ILE A 95 -14.88 -21.68 -6.33
C ILE A 95 -13.94 -22.02 -7.48
N LYS A 96 -14.48 -21.96 -8.71
CA LYS A 96 -13.75 -22.23 -9.94
C LYS A 96 -13.70 -20.98 -10.81
N ASN A 97 -12.51 -20.67 -11.32
CA ASN A 97 -12.22 -19.55 -12.21
C ASN A 97 -12.76 -18.21 -11.70
N LEU A 98 -12.53 -17.94 -10.41
CA LEU A 98 -12.85 -16.67 -9.79
C LEU A 98 -12.00 -15.58 -10.43
N LEU A 99 -12.65 -14.59 -11.01
CA LEU A 99 -12.08 -13.34 -11.48
C LEU A 99 -12.41 -12.24 -10.47
N LEU A 100 -11.38 -11.52 -10.06
CA LEU A 100 -11.48 -10.36 -9.19
C LEU A 100 -10.69 -9.20 -9.79
N ASN A 101 -11.30 -8.02 -9.88
CA ASN A 101 -10.59 -6.79 -10.22
C ASN A 101 -11.11 -5.64 -9.35
N HIS A 102 -10.18 -4.99 -8.66
CA HIS A 102 -10.43 -3.76 -7.93
C HIS A 102 -9.15 -2.93 -7.93
N PRO A 103 -9.18 -1.63 -8.28
CA PRO A 103 -7.98 -0.81 -8.47
C PRO A 103 -7.00 -0.78 -7.28
N MET A 104 -7.52 -0.90 -6.05
CA MET A 104 -6.68 -0.95 -4.83
C MET A 104 -6.02 -2.32 -4.59
N ILE A 105 -6.56 -3.40 -5.18
CA ILE A 105 -6.08 -4.77 -4.99
C ILE A 105 -5.04 -5.10 -6.05
N ALA A 106 -5.39 -4.93 -7.34
CA ALA A 106 -4.53 -5.14 -8.49
C ALA A 106 -4.94 -4.22 -9.64
N SER A 107 -4.01 -3.99 -10.56
CA SER A 107 -4.25 -3.23 -11.78
C SER A 107 -4.76 -4.09 -12.93
N THR A 108 -4.48 -5.38 -12.88
CA THR A 108 -4.95 -6.40 -13.82
C THR A 108 -5.99 -7.30 -13.15
N ASN A 109 -6.69 -8.10 -13.96
CA ASN A 109 -7.63 -9.08 -13.43
C ASN A 109 -6.88 -10.17 -12.67
N ILE A 110 -7.24 -10.37 -11.41
CA ILE A 110 -6.78 -11.52 -10.63
C ILE A 110 -7.65 -12.71 -11.00
N ILE A 111 -7.03 -13.82 -11.39
CA ILE A 111 -7.73 -15.07 -11.70
C ILE A 111 -7.26 -16.15 -10.73
N VAL A 112 -8.21 -16.71 -9.99
CA VAL A 112 -8.04 -17.88 -9.13
C VAL A 112 -8.69 -19.07 -9.83
N PRO A 113 -7.92 -19.98 -10.45
CA PRO A 113 -8.48 -21.09 -11.23
C PRO A 113 -9.31 -22.04 -10.38
N ARG A 114 -8.83 -22.36 -9.17
CA ARG A 114 -9.51 -23.17 -8.18
C ARG A 114 -9.10 -22.72 -6.79
N GLY A 115 -10.08 -22.41 -5.95
CA GLY A 115 -9.89 -22.16 -4.52
C GLY A 115 -10.95 -22.90 -3.73
N ALA A 116 -10.61 -23.39 -2.55
CA ALA A 116 -11.58 -23.94 -1.62
C ALA A 116 -11.21 -23.60 -0.18
N ILE A 117 -12.18 -23.69 0.70
CA ILE A 117 -11.99 -23.54 2.14
C ILE A 117 -12.92 -24.51 2.88
N ASP A 118 -12.34 -25.34 3.74
CA ASP A 118 -13.05 -25.97 4.84
C ASP A 118 -12.98 -25.00 6.02
N ALA A 119 -14.10 -24.47 6.47
CA ALA A 119 -14.14 -23.40 7.47
C ALA A 119 -14.96 -23.82 8.69
N ASP A 120 -14.34 -23.63 9.85
CA ASP A 120 -14.99 -23.69 11.15
C ASP A 120 -15.11 -22.27 11.68
N VAL A 121 -16.32 -21.74 11.70
CA VAL A 121 -16.61 -20.36 12.11
C VAL A 121 -17.33 -20.38 13.45
N VAL A 122 -16.85 -19.56 14.39
CA VAL A 122 -17.44 -19.37 15.71
C VAL A 122 -17.90 -17.93 15.82
N ILE A 123 -19.18 -17.75 16.15
CA ILE A 123 -19.79 -16.45 16.39
C ILE A 123 -20.21 -16.41 17.85
N GLY A 124 -19.54 -15.60 18.64
CA GLY A 124 -19.94 -15.29 20.02
C GLY A 124 -20.67 -13.96 20.11
N GLU A 125 -21.08 -13.59 21.32
CA GLU A 125 -21.81 -12.34 21.58
C GLU A 125 -21.08 -11.10 21.02
N ASN A 126 -19.74 -11.07 21.15
CA ASN A 126 -18.92 -9.90 20.85
C ASN A 126 -17.74 -10.21 19.92
N PHE A 127 -17.72 -11.39 19.28
CA PHE A 127 -16.64 -11.76 18.37
C PHE A 127 -17.12 -12.68 17.25
N ILE A 128 -16.38 -12.63 16.13
CA ILE A 128 -16.44 -13.62 15.06
C ILE A 128 -15.03 -14.16 14.83
N ALA A 129 -14.92 -15.48 14.77
CA ALA A 129 -13.66 -16.16 14.56
C ALA A 129 -13.77 -17.23 13.47
N LEU A 130 -12.75 -17.32 12.64
CA LEU A 130 -12.41 -18.48 11.83
C LEU A 130 -11.37 -19.28 12.62
N ASP A 131 -11.73 -20.50 13.04
CA ASP A 131 -10.89 -21.35 13.86
C ASP A 131 -9.67 -21.87 13.07
N SER A 132 -8.59 -22.15 13.79
CA SER A 132 -7.36 -22.74 13.26
C SER A 132 -7.51 -24.14 12.66
N SER A 133 -8.59 -24.86 12.95
CA SER A 133 -8.95 -26.10 12.27
C SER A 133 -9.35 -25.90 10.81
N SER A 134 -9.67 -24.66 10.41
CA SER A 134 -9.99 -24.31 9.04
C SER A 134 -8.80 -24.54 8.10
N VAL A 135 -9.09 -24.91 6.85
CA VAL A 135 -8.08 -25.17 5.82
C VAL A 135 -8.47 -24.47 4.52
N ILE A 136 -7.59 -23.63 4.00
CA ILE A 136 -7.68 -23.04 2.66
C ILE A 136 -6.88 -23.90 1.69
N TYR A 137 -7.46 -24.16 0.53
CA TYR A 137 -6.85 -24.86 -0.59
C TYR A 137 -6.70 -23.92 -1.78
N LEU A 138 -5.50 -23.84 -2.33
CA LEU A 138 -5.21 -23.15 -3.58
C LEU A 138 -4.46 -24.12 -4.50
N LYS A 139 -5.16 -24.70 -5.47
CA LYS A 139 -4.70 -25.91 -6.18
C LYS A 139 -4.28 -27.01 -5.17
N ASN A 140 -3.00 -27.38 -5.13
CA ASN A 140 -2.47 -28.41 -4.24
C ASN A 140 -1.98 -27.85 -2.89
N ILE A 141 -1.93 -26.51 -2.75
CA ILE A 141 -1.41 -25.85 -1.56
C ILE A 141 -2.47 -25.76 -0.48
N LYS A 142 -2.07 -26.11 0.75
CA LYS A 142 -2.90 -26.03 1.95
C LYS A 142 -2.35 -24.98 2.92
N ALA A 143 -3.24 -24.22 3.53
CA ALA A 143 -2.91 -23.28 4.59
C ALA A 143 -3.98 -23.28 5.69
N HIS A 144 -3.56 -23.06 6.93
CA HIS A 144 -4.39 -23.03 8.12
C HIS A 144 -4.54 -21.59 8.61
N PRO A 145 -5.59 -20.87 8.19
CA PRO A 145 -5.86 -19.54 8.70
C PRO A 145 -6.49 -19.60 10.10
N TYR A 146 -6.23 -18.58 10.90
CA TYR A 146 -7.04 -18.22 12.05
C TYR A 146 -7.30 -16.72 11.96
N LEU A 147 -8.56 -16.31 12.05
CA LEU A 147 -8.93 -14.91 12.05
C LEU A 147 -9.91 -14.69 13.19
N CYS A 148 -9.68 -13.72 14.06
CA CYS A 148 -10.64 -13.35 15.09
C CYS A 148 -10.77 -11.83 15.17
N TYR A 149 -12.02 -11.37 15.11
CA TYR A 149 -12.38 -9.98 15.28
C TYR A 149 -13.34 -9.86 16.45
N THR A 150 -12.93 -9.10 17.45
CA THR A 150 -13.73 -8.80 18.64
C THR A 150 -14.19 -7.34 18.59
N THR A 151 -15.43 -7.06 18.95
CA THR A 151 -16.00 -5.69 18.94
C THR A 151 -15.94 -5.02 20.30
N THR A 152 -16.37 -5.72 21.34
CA THR A 152 -16.68 -5.20 22.68
C THR A 152 -16.08 -6.11 23.75
N PRO A 153 -15.58 -5.58 24.88
CA PRO A 153 -15.49 -4.16 25.28
C PRO A 153 -14.31 -3.39 24.65
N LYS A 154 -13.51 -4.06 23.81
CA LYS A 154 -12.39 -3.47 23.05
C LYS A 154 -12.28 -4.15 21.70
N LYS A 155 -11.91 -3.39 20.66
CA LYS A 155 -11.70 -3.95 19.34
C LYS A 155 -10.34 -4.63 19.26
N THR A 156 -10.32 -5.91 18.92
CA THR A 156 -9.08 -6.65 18.67
C THR A 156 -9.12 -7.33 17.32
N TYR A 157 -7.97 -7.37 16.66
CA TYR A 157 -7.75 -8.03 15.39
C TYR A 157 -6.67 -9.08 15.59
N ALA A 158 -7.00 -10.35 15.41
CA ALA A 158 -6.05 -11.45 15.45
C ALA A 158 -6.06 -12.17 14.11
N LEU A 159 -4.89 -12.34 13.51
CA LEU A 159 -4.72 -13.10 12.27
C LEU A 159 -3.51 -14.00 12.43
N LYS A 160 -3.68 -15.29 12.20
CA LYS A 160 -2.57 -16.22 12.03
C LYS A 160 -2.75 -16.97 10.72
N LEU A 161 -1.64 -17.27 10.08
CA LEU A 161 -1.64 -18.14 8.89
C LEU A 161 -0.45 -19.07 9.02
N LYS A 162 -0.70 -20.37 8.94
CA LYS A 162 0.36 -21.38 8.95
C LYS A 162 0.24 -22.27 7.74
N THR A 163 1.36 -22.74 7.27
CA THR A 163 1.43 -23.75 6.21
C THR A 163 2.28 -24.91 6.70
N GLU A 164 2.07 -26.08 6.12
CA GLU A 164 3.01 -27.19 6.23
C GLU A 164 4.26 -26.89 5.39
N GLU A 165 5.21 -27.83 5.33
CA GLU A 165 6.25 -27.74 4.31
C GLU A 165 5.64 -27.97 2.93
N LEU A 166 5.65 -26.94 2.10
CA LEU A 166 5.13 -26.95 0.75
C LEU A 166 6.28 -27.18 -0.24
N ASP A 167 6.03 -27.95 -1.30
CA ASP A 167 6.92 -27.91 -2.46
C ASP A 167 6.93 -26.47 -3.02
N ALA A 168 8.13 -25.93 -3.22
CA ALA A 168 8.27 -24.55 -3.61
C ALA A 168 7.71 -24.29 -5.01
N GLN A 169 7.89 -25.22 -5.96
CA GLN A 169 7.41 -25.06 -7.32
C GLN A 169 5.88 -25.09 -7.34
N GLU A 170 5.27 -26.03 -6.62
CA GLU A 170 3.81 -26.09 -6.49
C GLU A 170 3.24 -24.80 -5.87
N LEU A 171 3.94 -24.20 -4.91
CA LEU A 171 3.53 -22.93 -4.31
C LEU A 171 3.48 -21.81 -5.35
N PHE A 172 4.55 -21.61 -6.12
CA PHE A 172 4.59 -20.58 -7.16
C PHE A 172 3.58 -20.85 -8.28
N ASP A 173 3.39 -22.10 -8.67
CA ASP A 173 2.43 -22.50 -9.70
C ASP A 173 0.97 -22.34 -9.21
N ALA A 174 0.72 -22.38 -7.90
CA ALA A 174 -0.59 -22.16 -7.31
C ALA A 174 -0.99 -20.68 -7.17
N LEU A 175 -0.02 -19.76 -7.19
CA LEU A 175 -0.31 -18.33 -7.02
C LEU A 175 -1.30 -17.83 -8.10
N PRO A 176 -2.26 -16.95 -7.74
CA PRO A 176 -3.23 -16.44 -8.70
C PRO A 176 -2.56 -15.61 -9.81
N ASN A 177 -3.05 -15.76 -11.04
CA ASN A 177 -2.59 -14.94 -12.16
C ASN A 177 -2.98 -13.47 -11.92
N GLY A 178 -2.12 -12.53 -12.31
CA GLY A 178 -2.34 -11.08 -12.15
C GLY A 178 -1.87 -10.48 -10.81
N ILE A 179 -1.34 -11.31 -9.88
CA ILE A 179 -0.77 -10.81 -8.61
C ILE A 179 0.77 -10.68 -8.68
N PHE A 180 1.45 -11.63 -9.33
CA PHE A 180 2.92 -11.77 -9.29
C PHE A 180 3.53 -11.78 -10.71
N GLU A 181 3.34 -10.70 -11.46
CA GLU A 181 3.74 -10.62 -12.87
C GLU A 181 5.24 -10.78 -13.10
N SER A 182 6.09 -10.25 -12.23
CA SER A 182 7.56 -10.33 -12.32
C SER A 182 8.08 -11.74 -12.09
N LEU A 183 7.37 -12.51 -11.26
CA LEU A 183 7.73 -13.87 -10.89
C LEU A 183 7.07 -14.93 -11.78
N ASP A 184 6.20 -14.52 -12.71
CA ASP A 184 5.53 -15.41 -13.65
C ASP A 184 6.56 -16.23 -14.46
N GLY A 185 6.40 -17.56 -14.46
CA GLY A 185 7.34 -18.50 -15.11
C GLY A 185 8.61 -18.82 -14.31
N ILE A 186 8.74 -18.37 -13.05
CA ILE A 186 9.86 -18.76 -12.19
C ILE A 186 9.91 -20.30 -12.02
N LYS A 187 11.13 -20.85 -12.02
CA LYS A 187 11.37 -22.25 -11.67
C LYS A 187 12.26 -22.37 -10.45
N VAL A 188 11.80 -23.11 -9.45
CA VAL A 188 12.48 -23.32 -8.17
C VAL A 188 12.47 -24.80 -7.81
N ALA A 189 13.32 -25.17 -6.86
CA ALA A 189 13.31 -26.48 -6.22
C ALA A 189 13.41 -26.32 -4.69
N GLY A 190 13.12 -27.40 -3.97
CA GLY A 190 13.12 -27.45 -2.51
C GLY A 190 11.76 -27.11 -1.93
N LYS A 191 11.72 -26.81 -0.63
CA LYS A 191 10.49 -26.58 0.13
C LYS A 191 10.45 -25.22 0.80
N LEU A 192 9.22 -24.74 1.02
CA LEU A 192 8.92 -23.51 1.71
C LEU A 192 7.88 -23.73 2.80
N LYS A 193 8.01 -23.00 3.91
CA LYS A 193 7.03 -22.96 4.99
C LYS A 193 6.80 -21.52 5.40
N TYR A 194 5.55 -21.10 5.41
CA TYR A 194 5.11 -19.77 5.81
C TYR A 194 4.36 -19.79 7.14
N ASP A 195 4.72 -18.85 8.01
CA ASP A 195 4.07 -18.55 9.29
C ASP A 195 3.81 -17.04 9.41
N LEU A 196 2.60 -16.67 9.83
CA LEU A 196 2.18 -15.30 10.14
C LEU A 196 1.47 -15.29 11.50
N ASP A 197 1.83 -14.34 12.35
CA ASP A 197 1.12 -14.02 13.59
C ASP A 197 0.98 -12.50 13.71
N PHE A 198 -0.26 -12.04 13.65
CA PHE A 198 -0.64 -10.65 13.80
C PHE A 198 -1.67 -10.50 14.91
N PHE A 199 -1.44 -9.55 15.80
CA PHE A 199 -2.39 -9.17 16.83
C PHE A 199 -2.35 -7.67 17.08
N LEU A 200 -3.51 -7.03 17.06
CA LEU A 200 -3.68 -5.61 17.36
C LEU A 200 -4.81 -5.40 18.35
N ASP A 201 -4.49 -4.76 19.47
CA ASP A 201 -5.47 -4.22 20.42
C ASP A 201 -5.66 -2.72 20.17
N SER A 202 -6.89 -2.33 19.83
CA SER A 202 -7.23 -0.93 19.57
C SER A 202 -7.01 0.01 20.75
N LYS A 203 -7.03 -0.48 21.99
CA LYS A 203 -6.74 0.31 23.21
C LYS A 203 -5.24 0.40 23.52
N LYS A 204 -4.44 -0.55 23.02
CA LYS A 204 -2.97 -0.59 23.19
C LYS A 204 -2.27 -0.85 21.85
N PRO A 205 -2.37 0.08 20.88
CA PRO A 205 -1.82 -0.13 19.55
C PRO A 205 -0.29 -0.26 19.51
N ASP A 206 0.43 0.22 20.55
CA ASP A 206 1.89 0.03 20.65
C ASP A 206 2.29 -1.42 20.97
N ASP A 207 1.37 -2.22 21.52
CA ASP A 207 1.56 -3.65 21.84
C ASP A 207 1.29 -4.55 20.62
N VAL A 208 1.21 -3.96 19.42
CA VAL A 208 0.97 -4.71 18.19
C VAL A 208 2.04 -5.78 18.00
N ARG A 209 1.58 -7.00 17.76
CA ARG A 209 2.42 -8.14 17.39
C ARG A 209 2.29 -8.36 15.91
N PHE A 210 3.42 -8.47 15.22
CA PHE A 210 3.48 -8.80 13.81
C PHE A 210 4.76 -9.58 13.56
N ASN A 211 4.63 -10.89 13.40
CA ASN A 211 5.70 -11.78 12.99
C ASN A 211 5.28 -12.46 11.68
N SER A 212 6.13 -12.37 10.66
CA SER A 212 5.92 -12.99 9.35
C SER A 212 7.23 -13.62 8.91
N SER A 213 7.23 -14.94 8.74
CA SER A 213 8.41 -15.69 8.37
C SER A 213 8.10 -16.65 7.22
N LEU A 214 8.97 -16.61 6.21
CA LEU A 214 9.02 -17.58 5.13
C LEU A 214 10.33 -18.36 5.26
N HIS A 215 10.22 -19.58 5.74
CA HIS A 215 11.32 -20.51 5.94
C HIS A 215 11.54 -21.31 4.66
N LYS A 216 12.81 -21.49 4.30
CA LYS A 216 13.20 -22.34 3.17
C LYS A 216 13.99 -23.54 3.64
N SER A 217 13.83 -24.67 2.96
CA SER A 217 14.67 -25.83 3.16
C SER A 217 16.11 -25.57 2.70
N LYS A 218 17.06 -26.40 3.13
CA LYS A 218 18.49 -26.23 2.79
C LYS A 218 18.77 -26.37 1.30
N ASP A 219 17.98 -27.19 0.61
CA ASP A 219 18.04 -27.46 -0.82
C ASP A 219 17.24 -26.47 -1.67
N PHE A 220 16.57 -25.47 -1.06
CA PHE A 220 15.85 -24.46 -1.81
C PHE A 220 16.80 -23.68 -2.74
N ARG A 221 16.46 -23.67 -4.03
CA ARG A 221 17.22 -22.96 -5.05
C ARG A 221 16.35 -22.48 -6.19
N ILE A 222 16.77 -21.39 -6.80
CA ILE A 222 16.13 -20.81 -7.98
C ILE A 222 16.84 -21.40 -9.20
N LEU A 223 16.09 -22.13 -10.02
CA LEU A 223 16.58 -22.79 -11.23
C LEU A 223 16.49 -21.87 -12.45
N LYS A 224 15.41 -21.08 -12.53
CA LYS A 224 15.16 -20.11 -13.60
C LYS A 224 14.37 -18.94 -13.06
N TRP A 225 14.76 -17.72 -13.43
CA TRP A 225 13.96 -16.53 -13.14
C TRP A 225 12.68 -16.51 -13.98
N GLY A 226 11.65 -15.85 -13.45
CA GLY A 226 10.42 -15.58 -14.19
C GLY A 226 10.61 -14.51 -15.27
N LYS A 227 9.54 -13.80 -15.61
CA LYS A 227 9.57 -12.67 -16.55
C LYS A 227 10.67 -11.65 -16.22
N THR A 228 10.94 -11.44 -14.93
CA THR A 228 11.97 -10.51 -14.47
C THR A 228 13.19 -11.26 -13.91
N ASN A 229 14.35 -11.06 -14.53
CA ASN A 229 15.62 -11.55 -14.00
C ASN A 229 16.14 -10.64 -12.86
N LEU A 230 16.11 -11.15 -11.63
CA LEU A 230 16.55 -10.40 -10.45
C LEU A 230 18.08 -10.21 -10.38
N GLN A 231 18.86 -11.04 -11.09
CA GLN A 231 20.32 -10.91 -11.13
C GLN A 231 20.80 -9.72 -11.97
N LYS A 232 19.93 -9.08 -12.77
CA LYS A 232 20.30 -7.91 -13.59
C LYS A 232 20.93 -6.78 -12.76
N ILE A 233 20.60 -6.70 -11.47
CA ILE A 233 21.14 -5.68 -10.56
C ILE A 233 22.65 -5.78 -10.34
N ASN A 234 23.24 -6.95 -10.58
CA ASN A 234 24.68 -7.19 -10.45
C ASN A 234 25.47 -6.68 -11.65
N GLY A 235 24.80 -6.37 -12.76
CA GLY A 235 25.42 -5.82 -13.95
C GLY A 235 24.85 -4.45 -14.30
N SER A 236 25.15 -4.05 -15.52
CA SER A 236 24.62 -2.85 -16.16
C SER A 236 23.19 -3.05 -16.63
N PHE A 237 22.31 -2.09 -16.37
CA PHE A 237 20.94 -2.12 -16.86
C PHE A 237 20.35 -0.72 -17.06
N VAL A 238 19.35 -0.63 -17.93
CA VAL A 238 18.59 0.61 -18.14
C VAL A 238 17.46 0.70 -17.11
N TYR A 239 17.39 1.82 -16.42
CA TYR A 239 16.32 2.22 -15.52
C TYR A 239 15.52 3.37 -16.15
N THR A 240 14.19 3.20 -16.23
CA THR A 240 13.28 4.23 -16.74
C THR A 240 12.33 4.63 -15.61
N PRO A 241 12.51 5.79 -14.97
CA PRO A 241 11.54 6.33 -14.03
C PRO A 241 10.22 6.66 -14.73
N TYR A 242 9.11 6.67 -14.01
CA TYR A 242 7.80 7.08 -14.54
C TYR A 242 7.19 8.16 -13.66
N GLU A 243 6.69 9.25 -14.24
CA GLU A 243 6.04 10.34 -13.53
C GLU A 243 4.65 10.59 -14.13
N TYR A 244 3.61 10.58 -13.28
CA TYR A 244 2.20 10.66 -13.70
C TYR A 244 1.83 9.70 -14.85
N GLY A 245 2.39 8.49 -14.82
CA GLY A 245 2.18 7.46 -15.85
C GLY A 245 3.00 7.63 -17.12
N LYS A 246 3.81 8.69 -17.23
CA LYS A 246 4.68 8.94 -18.39
C LYS A 246 6.11 8.47 -18.10
N PRO A 247 6.78 7.78 -19.03
CA PRO A 247 8.18 7.45 -18.87
C PRO A 247 9.04 8.72 -18.89
N MET A 248 9.98 8.81 -17.97
CA MET A 248 11.02 9.83 -17.92
C MET A 248 12.25 9.35 -18.72
N ARG A 249 13.33 10.14 -18.70
CA ARG A 249 14.57 9.76 -19.40
C ARG A 249 15.11 8.42 -18.90
N ASN A 250 15.67 7.65 -19.83
CA ASN A 250 16.42 6.44 -19.50
C ASN A 250 17.71 6.80 -18.77
N ILE A 251 18.03 6.03 -17.74
CA ILE A 251 19.24 6.16 -16.93
C ILE A 251 19.94 4.82 -16.99
N ILE A 252 21.20 4.83 -17.41
CA ILE A 252 22.02 3.64 -17.40
C ILE A 252 22.61 3.46 -16.00
N ILE A 253 22.38 2.31 -15.37
CA ILE A 253 22.88 1.98 -14.05
C ILE A 253 24.05 1.01 -14.22
N GLY A 254 25.25 1.56 -14.33
CA GLY A 254 26.48 0.81 -14.59
C GLY A 254 27.65 1.73 -14.90
N PRO A 255 28.88 1.22 -14.90
CA PRO A 255 30.11 2.00 -15.09
C PRO A 255 30.20 2.73 -16.44
N GLU A 256 29.43 2.32 -17.44
CA GLU A 256 29.33 2.99 -18.74
C GLU A 256 28.64 4.37 -18.67
N ASN A 257 27.91 4.67 -17.59
CA ASN A 257 27.33 5.97 -17.35
C ASN A 257 28.34 6.84 -16.58
N SER A 258 28.75 7.98 -17.14
CA SER A 258 29.66 8.94 -16.46
C SER A 258 29.08 9.52 -15.16
N ASN A 259 27.77 9.40 -14.95
CA ASN A 259 27.08 9.83 -13.73
C ASN A 259 26.88 8.69 -12.73
N TYR A 260 27.39 7.49 -13.03
CA TYR A 260 27.42 6.39 -12.09
C TYR A 260 28.66 6.50 -11.19
N THR A 261 28.46 6.39 -9.88
CA THR A 261 29.55 6.48 -8.89
C THR A 261 29.68 5.17 -8.13
N PRO A 262 30.81 4.46 -8.26
CA PRO A 262 31.15 3.32 -7.42
C PRO A 262 31.08 3.66 -5.92
N ILE A 263 30.69 2.69 -5.09
CA ILE A 263 30.43 2.92 -3.66
C ILE A 263 31.65 3.40 -2.85
N ASN A 264 32.86 3.09 -3.32
CA ASN A 264 34.13 3.55 -2.76
C ASN A 264 34.45 5.00 -3.10
N GLU A 265 33.88 5.55 -4.17
CA GLU A 265 34.00 6.96 -4.59
C GLU A 265 32.87 7.84 -4.03
N ILE A 266 32.01 7.28 -3.18
CA ILE A 266 30.98 8.01 -2.45
C ILE A 266 31.49 8.33 -1.04
N ALA A 267 31.37 9.59 -0.62
CA ALA A 267 31.75 10.05 0.71
C ALA A 267 31.17 9.13 1.82
N SER A 268 32.01 8.76 2.78
CA SER A 268 31.60 7.90 3.91
C SER A 268 30.50 8.56 4.76
N ASP A 269 30.56 9.89 4.92
CA ASP A 269 29.54 10.66 5.63
C ASP A 269 28.17 10.51 4.97
N LEU A 270 28.08 10.56 3.64
CA LEU A 270 26.83 10.36 2.92
C LEU A 270 26.30 8.94 3.11
N LYS A 271 27.14 7.94 2.91
CA LYS A 271 26.76 6.53 3.11
C LYS A 271 26.17 6.33 4.52
N ASN A 272 26.85 6.85 5.53
CA ASN A 272 26.45 6.72 6.92
C ASN A 272 25.20 7.55 7.27
N ALA A 273 25.04 8.75 6.68
CA ALA A 273 23.87 9.59 6.87
C ALA A 273 22.61 8.94 6.28
N VAL A 274 22.68 8.45 5.03
CA VAL A 274 21.56 7.75 4.38
C VAL A 274 21.18 6.49 5.15
N LEU A 275 22.16 5.67 5.54
CA LEU A 275 21.90 4.49 6.38
C LEU A 275 21.27 4.87 7.72
N THR A 276 21.74 5.94 8.37
CA THR A 276 21.20 6.37 9.66
C THR A 276 19.76 6.89 9.57
N ALA A 277 19.43 7.58 8.47
CA ALA A 277 18.11 8.15 8.24
C ALA A 277 17.08 7.12 7.75
N GLU A 278 17.44 6.31 6.75
CA GLU A 278 16.51 5.41 6.06
C GLU A 278 16.49 4.00 6.66
N ASP A 279 17.67 3.42 6.91
CA ASP A 279 17.78 2.01 7.29
C ASP A 279 19.02 1.70 8.13
N PRO A 280 18.97 2.01 9.44
CA PRO A 280 20.08 1.83 10.36
C PRO A 280 20.69 0.44 10.45
N SER A 281 19.92 -0.58 10.10
CA SER A 281 20.28 -1.99 10.23
C SER A 281 20.54 -2.65 8.87
N PHE A 282 20.67 -1.86 7.81
CA PHE A 282 20.70 -2.34 6.43
C PHE A 282 21.61 -3.56 6.20
N TYR A 283 22.83 -3.51 6.73
CA TYR A 283 23.82 -4.58 6.57
C TYR A 283 23.55 -5.84 7.40
N SER A 284 22.71 -5.76 8.44
CA SER A 284 22.45 -6.89 9.35
C SER A 284 21.11 -7.58 9.11
N HIS A 285 20.10 -6.86 8.60
CA HIS A 285 18.79 -7.46 8.34
C HIS A 285 18.73 -8.16 6.97
N ARG A 286 17.77 -9.07 6.79
CA ARG A 286 17.53 -9.82 5.53
C ARG A 286 16.31 -9.32 4.78
N GLY A 287 16.35 -8.06 4.36
CA GLY A 287 15.27 -7.37 3.67
C GLY A 287 14.23 -6.65 4.54
N PHE A 288 13.96 -7.10 5.77
CA PHE A 288 12.90 -6.52 6.62
C PHE A 288 13.37 -6.18 8.03
N VAL A 289 12.75 -5.17 8.65
CA VAL A 289 12.96 -4.79 10.06
C VAL A 289 11.62 -4.85 10.78
N GLU A 290 11.36 -5.95 11.47
CA GLU A 290 10.07 -6.23 12.15
C GLU A 290 9.64 -5.10 13.10
N LYS A 291 10.58 -4.58 13.91
CA LYS A 291 10.34 -3.44 14.81
C LYS A 291 9.92 -2.16 14.09
N ALA A 292 10.35 -1.96 12.84
CA ALA A 292 9.94 -0.80 12.05
C ALA A 292 8.51 -0.99 11.52
N PHE A 293 8.14 -2.21 11.12
CA PHE A 293 6.77 -2.56 10.73
C PHE A 293 5.78 -2.40 11.88
N THR A 294 6.05 -2.98 13.05
CA THR A 294 5.14 -2.88 14.21
C THR A 294 4.93 -1.42 14.62
N ARG A 295 6.00 -0.63 14.70
CA ARG A 295 5.90 0.82 14.98
C ARG A 295 5.11 1.58 13.91
N SER A 296 5.30 1.25 12.63
CA SER A 296 4.55 1.85 11.52
C SER A 296 3.05 1.52 11.64
N ILE A 297 2.70 0.26 11.91
CA ILE A 297 1.31 -0.17 12.12
C ILE A 297 0.69 0.57 13.31
N ALA A 298 1.38 0.59 14.46
CA ALA A 298 0.92 1.28 15.67
C ALA A 298 0.67 2.78 15.42
N THR A 299 1.62 3.47 14.79
CA THR A 299 1.52 4.90 14.48
C THR A 299 0.36 5.16 13.50
N ASN A 300 0.29 4.40 12.41
CA ASN A 300 -0.73 4.61 11.38
C ASN A 300 -2.14 4.30 11.92
N PHE A 301 -2.26 3.34 12.83
CA PHE A 301 -3.52 3.03 13.50
C PHE A 301 -3.98 4.16 14.43
N LYS A 302 -3.08 4.69 15.27
CA LYS A 302 -3.36 5.83 16.16
C LYS A 302 -3.78 7.08 15.38
N GLU A 303 -3.05 7.38 14.31
CA GLU A 303 -3.22 8.58 13.50
C GLU A 303 -4.33 8.44 12.44
N LYS A 304 -4.85 7.21 12.24
CA LYS A 304 -5.82 6.86 11.19
C LYS A 304 -5.41 7.33 9.78
N ALA A 305 -4.10 7.43 9.56
CA ALA A 305 -3.48 7.92 8.33
C ALA A 305 -2.13 7.22 8.14
N PHE A 306 -1.64 7.14 6.89
CA PHE A 306 -0.36 6.49 6.56
C PHE A 306 0.86 7.39 6.82
N LYS A 307 0.97 7.94 8.04
CA LYS A 307 2.01 8.93 8.40
C LYS A 307 3.43 8.37 8.47
N ARG A 308 3.59 7.08 8.80
CA ARG A 308 4.90 6.46 9.01
C ARG A 308 5.09 5.25 8.10
N GLY A 309 6.17 5.27 7.31
CA GLY A 309 6.64 4.13 6.54
C GLY A 309 7.47 3.13 7.38
N GLY A 310 7.48 1.88 6.95
CA GLY A 310 8.34 0.81 7.50
C GLY A 310 9.18 0.09 6.44
N SER A 311 9.37 0.70 5.26
CA SER A 311 10.11 0.06 4.16
C SER A 311 11.62 0.24 4.31
N THR A 312 12.39 -0.83 4.14
CA THR A 312 13.86 -0.84 4.16
C THR A 312 14.45 -0.37 2.83
N ILE A 313 15.76 -0.11 2.78
CA ILE A 313 16.44 0.21 1.51
C ILE A 313 16.25 -0.93 0.50
N SER A 314 16.29 -2.18 0.93
CA SER A 314 16.07 -3.36 0.07
C SER A 314 14.69 -3.35 -0.57
N MET A 315 13.65 -3.02 0.21
CA MET A 315 12.28 -2.85 -0.30
C MET A 315 12.17 -1.70 -1.29
N GLN A 316 12.76 -0.55 -0.96
CA GLN A 316 12.75 0.62 -1.84
C GLN A 316 13.47 0.33 -3.17
N LEU A 317 14.60 -0.38 -3.13
CA LEU A 317 15.34 -0.80 -4.30
C LEU A 317 14.53 -1.74 -5.19
N VAL A 318 13.93 -2.79 -4.61
CA VAL A 318 13.08 -3.73 -5.37
C VAL A 318 11.90 -3.04 -6.02
N LYS A 319 11.23 -2.19 -5.24
CA LYS A 319 10.08 -1.38 -5.66
C LYS A 319 10.39 -0.52 -6.89
N ASN A 320 11.62 -0.03 -7.01
CA ASN A 320 12.04 0.86 -8.09
C ASN A 320 12.64 0.10 -9.30
N VAL A 321 13.38 -1.00 -9.08
CA VAL A 321 14.12 -1.72 -10.14
C VAL A 321 13.26 -2.75 -10.88
N PHE A 322 12.34 -3.41 -10.16
CA PHE A 322 11.65 -4.60 -10.67
C PHE A 322 10.14 -4.44 -10.82
N LEU A 323 9.52 -3.47 -10.13
CA LEU A 323 8.07 -3.38 -10.04
C LEU A 323 7.50 -2.09 -10.66
N SER A 324 6.30 -2.18 -11.22
CA SER A 324 5.57 -1.04 -11.82
C SER A 324 5.08 -0.05 -10.75
N ARG A 325 4.96 1.26 -11.02
CA ARG A 325 4.61 2.26 -9.99
C ARG A 325 3.16 2.19 -9.43
N GLN A 326 2.31 1.30 -9.93
CA GLN A 326 0.90 1.22 -9.53
C GLN A 326 0.77 0.86 -8.04
N LYS A 327 0.17 1.70 -7.21
CA LYS A 327 0.06 1.47 -5.76
C LYS A 327 -1.06 0.47 -5.41
N THR A 328 -0.82 -0.82 -5.65
CA THR A 328 -1.79 -1.90 -5.36
C THR A 328 -1.30 -2.83 -4.26
N MET A 329 -2.22 -3.52 -3.56
CA MET A 329 -1.85 -4.52 -2.55
C MET A 329 -1.10 -5.71 -3.17
N ALA A 330 -1.50 -6.17 -4.35
CA ALA A 330 -0.83 -7.24 -5.09
C ALA A 330 0.66 -6.93 -5.33
N ARG A 331 0.95 -5.74 -5.87
CA ARG A 331 2.34 -5.28 -6.05
C ARG A 331 3.10 -5.25 -4.73
N LYS A 332 2.47 -4.84 -3.63
CA LYS A 332 3.15 -4.79 -2.32
C LYS A 332 3.51 -6.19 -1.81
N ILE A 333 2.65 -7.18 -2.04
CA ILE A 333 2.94 -8.58 -1.71
C ILE A 333 4.05 -9.12 -2.61
N GLU A 334 4.02 -8.80 -3.90
CA GLU A 334 5.08 -9.15 -4.84
C GLU A 334 6.43 -8.51 -4.46
N GLU A 335 6.44 -7.25 -4.01
CA GLU A 335 7.63 -6.56 -3.48
C GLU A 335 8.23 -7.34 -2.30
N ILE A 336 7.42 -7.75 -1.34
CA ILE A 336 7.86 -8.53 -0.18
C ILE A 336 8.46 -9.87 -0.64
N LEU A 337 7.82 -10.56 -1.57
CA LEU A 337 8.31 -11.85 -2.06
C LEU A 337 9.63 -11.72 -2.83
N ILE A 338 9.78 -10.70 -3.68
CA ILE A 338 11.03 -10.42 -4.40
C ILE A 338 12.14 -10.02 -3.43
N VAL A 339 11.87 -9.15 -2.45
CA VAL A 339 12.86 -8.78 -1.42
C VAL A 339 13.32 -10.02 -0.67
N TRP A 340 12.39 -10.89 -0.26
CA TRP A 340 12.73 -12.14 0.41
C TRP A 340 13.61 -13.03 -0.48
N LEU A 341 13.27 -13.19 -1.77
CA LEU A 341 14.05 -13.97 -2.73
C LEU A 341 15.46 -13.40 -2.90
N MET A 342 15.59 -12.08 -3.05
CA MET A 342 16.88 -11.41 -3.23
C MET A 342 17.79 -11.56 -2.01
N GLU A 343 17.26 -11.27 -0.83
CA GLU A 343 18.02 -11.21 0.42
C GLU A 343 18.35 -12.61 0.95
N ASN A 344 17.41 -13.56 0.91
CA ASN A 344 17.63 -14.90 1.45
C ASN A 344 18.38 -15.83 0.48
N ASN A 345 18.40 -15.54 -0.82
CA ASN A 345 19.21 -16.29 -1.79
C ASN A 345 20.49 -15.57 -2.20
N LYS A 346 20.83 -14.46 -1.52
CA LYS A 346 22.05 -13.67 -1.76
C LYS A 346 22.23 -13.33 -3.25
N VAL A 347 21.13 -12.94 -3.90
CA VAL A 347 21.12 -12.61 -5.34
C VAL A 347 22.08 -11.47 -5.65
N SER A 348 22.22 -10.52 -4.71
CA SER A 348 23.19 -9.42 -4.75
C SER A 348 23.77 -9.23 -3.35
N THR A 349 25.01 -8.71 -3.26
CA THR A 349 25.60 -8.30 -1.98
C THR A 349 24.93 -7.01 -1.48
N LYS A 350 24.92 -6.80 -0.15
CA LYS A 350 24.40 -5.56 0.46
C LYS A 350 25.11 -4.31 -0.07
N GLN A 351 26.43 -4.39 -0.23
CA GLN A 351 27.23 -3.30 -0.79
C GLN A 351 26.77 -2.94 -2.21
N ARG A 352 26.60 -3.94 -3.09
CA ARG A 352 26.08 -3.71 -4.45
C ARG A 352 24.66 -3.16 -4.44
N MET A 353 23.78 -3.67 -3.57
CA MET A 353 22.41 -3.16 -3.44
C MET A 353 22.41 -1.69 -3.02
N PHE A 354 23.28 -1.29 -2.08
CA PHE A 354 23.37 0.10 -1.63
C PHE A 354 23.99 1.02 -2.68
N GLU A 355 25.00 0.55 -3.40
CA GLU A 355 25.60 1.26 -4.53
C GLU A 355 24.56 1.54 -5.62
N VAL A 356 23.81 0.52 -6.04
CA VAL A 356 22.74 0.69 -7.02
C VAL A 356 21.67 1.64 -6.48
N TYR A 357 21.29 1.48 -5.21
CA TYR A 357 20.30 2.36 -4.57
C TYR A 357 20.71 3.85 -4.67
N LEU A 358 21.93 4.21 -4.26
CA LEU A 358 22.40 5.60 -4.30
C LEU A 358 22.51 6.18 -5.72
N ASN A 359 22.79 5.33 -6.71
CA ASN A 359 22.87 5.71 -8.13
C ASN A 359 21.51 5.72 -8.85
N LEU A 360 20.48 5.13 -8.25
CA LEU A 360 19.18 4.95 -8.89
C LEU A 360 18.11 5.89 -8.36
N ILE A 361 18.14 6.21 -7.05
CA ILE A 361 17.07 7.01 -6.46
C ILE A 361 17.03 8.44 -7.01
N GLU A 362 15.83 9.00 -6.97
CA GLU A 362 15.59 10.40 -7.26
C GLU A 362 16.02 11.25 -6.06
N TRP A 363 16.79 12.31 -6.32
CA TRP A 363 17.28 13.25 -5.32
C TRP A 363 16.65 14.65 -5.47
N GLY A 364 15.97 14.91 -6.58
CA GLY A 364 15.28 16.16 -6.90
C GLY A 364 14.52 16.02 -8.22
N PRO A 365 13.75 17.04 -8.65
CA PRO A 365 12.99 16.97 -9.90
C PRO A 365 13.91 16.65 -11.08
N ASN A 366 13.75 15.46 -11.66
CA ASN A 366 14.60 14.93 -12.75
C ASN A 366 16.10 14.82 -12.41
N VAL A 367 16.45 14.72 -11.12
CA VAL A 367 17.83 14.49 -10.64
C VAL A 367 17.92 13.09 -10.07
N TYR A 368 18.67 12.21 -10.75
CA TYR A 368 18.77 10.79 -10.40
C TYR A 368 20.22 10.39 -10.20
N GLY A 369 20.46 9.62 -9.13
CA GLY A 369 21.79 9.18 -8.76
C GLY A 369 22.62 10.24 -8.04
N ILE A 370 23.53 9.77 -7.20
CA ILE A 370 24.26 10.63 -6.28
C ILE A 370 25.22 11.60 -6.99
N ALA A 371 25.82 11.20 -8.11
CA ALA A 371 26.71 12.09 -8.88
C ALA A 371 25.96 13.34 -9.37
N GLU A 372 24.75 13.14 -9.89
CA GLU A 372 23.92 14.25 -10.33
C GLU A 372 23.44 15.09 -9.15
N ALA A 373 23.05 14.47 -8.04
CA ALA A 373 22.63 15.18 -6.83
C ALA A 373 23.74 16.08 -6.26
N ALA A 374 24.96 15.55 -6.13
CA ALA A 374 26.11 16.31 -5.62
C ALA A 374 26.43 17.52 -6.52
N ARG A 375 26.39 17.33 -7.84
CA ARG A 375 26.60 18.42 -8.81
C ARG A 375 25.45 19.41 -8.87
N HIS A 376 24.22 18.93 -8.71
CA HIS A 376 23.01 19.75 -8.71
C HIS A 376 23.02 20.68 -7.49
N TYR A 377 23.01 20.13 -6.28
CA TYR A 377 22.89 20.91 -5.05
C TYR A 377 24.15 21.69 -4.69
N PHE A 378 25.34 21.12 -4.91
CA PHE A 378 26.58 21.67 -4.35
C PHE A 378 27.67 21.95 -5.39
N GLY A 379 27.48 21.49 -6.64
CA GLY A 379 28.52 21.62 -7.68
C GLY A 379 29.75 20.75 -7.42
N LYS A 380 29.59 19.67 -6.65
CA LYS A 380 30.67 18.80 -6.17
C LYS A 380 30.61 17.40 -6.77
N GLN A 381 31.71 16.67 -6.68
CA GLN A 381 31.73 15.22 -6.86
C GLN A 381 31.26 14.51 -5.58
N PRO A 382 30.72 13.28 -5.67
CA PRO A 382 30.22 12.55 -4.50
C PRO A 382 31.21 12.30 -3.37
N PHE A 383 32.51 12.20 -3.65
CA PHE A 383 33.54 12.03 -2.62
C PHE A 383 33.86 13.32 -1.87
N GLU A 384 33.51 14.49 -2.42
CA GLU A 384 33.78 15.82 -1.84
C GLU A 384 32.66 16.33 -0.92
N LEU A 385 31.57 15.55 -0.79
CA LEU A 385 30.45 15.90 0.06
C LEU A 385 30.87 15.92 1.53
N SER A 386 30.66 17.06 2.17
CA SER A 386 30.88 17.22 3.61
C SER A 386 29.81 16.51 4.43
N LEU A 387 30.05 16.35 5.74
CA LEU A 387 29.05 15.83 6.69
C LEU A 387 27.72 16.58 6.63
N GLY A 388 27.74 17.91 6.57
CA GLY A 388 26.53 18.71 6.52
C GLY A 388 25.72 18.50 5.23
N GLU A 389 26.41 18.49 4.09
CA GLU A 389 25.79 18.22 2.78
C GLU A 389 25.25 16.78 2.70
N SER A 390 25.95 15.84 3.32
CA SER A 390 25.56 14.44 3.45
C SER A 390 24.28 14.27 4.28
N ILE A 391 24.18 14.95 5.42
CA ILE A 391 22.98 14.94 6.27
C ILE A 391 21.81 15.62 5.55
N PHE A 392 22.06 16.70 4.81
CA PHE A 392 21.03 17.33 3.97
C PHE A 392 20.50 16.34 2.91
N LEU A 393 21.39 15.69 2.15
CA LEU A 393 20.98 14.75 1.12
C LEU A 393 20.20 13.56 1.70
N ALA A 394 20.59 13.06 2.88
CA ALA A 394 19.83 12.04 3.59
C ALA A 394 18.41 12.51 4.01
N ASN A 395 18.22 13.80 4.31
CA ASN A 395 16.92 14.37 4.66
C ASN A 395 15.91 14.34 3.52
N ILE A 396 16.38 14.56 2.28
CA ILE A 396 15.49 14.74 1.13
C ILE A 396 15.08 13.41 0.49
N VAL A 397 15.74 12.29 0.79
CA VAL A 397 15.44 10.95 0.22
C VAL A 397 13.94 10.58 0.31
N PRO A 398 13.22 10.79 1.43
CA PRO A 398 11.78 10.50 1.48
C PRO A 398 10.92 11.39 0.58
N ARG A 399 11.38 12.60 0.26
CA ARG A 399 10.63 13.65 -0.45
C ARG A 399 11.57 14.46 -1.37
N PRO A 400 12.15 13.85 -2.42
CA PRO A 400 13.27 14.44 -3.17
C PRO A 400 12.90 15.74 -3.87
N LYS A 401 11.67 15.82 -4.42
CA LYS A 401 11.17 17.03 -5.09
C LYS A 401 11.07 18.25 -4.17
N LYS A 402 11.13 18.06 -2.84
CA LYS A 402 11.11 19.17 -1.87
C LYS A 402 12.50 19.72 -1.52
N GLY A 403 13.57 19.20 -2.11
CA GLY A 403 14.94 19.55 -1.73
C GLY A 403 15.23 21.06 -1.75
N LEU A 404 14.76 21.79 -2.76
CA LEU A 404 15.00 23.24 -2.86
C LEU A 404 14.22 24.07 -1.83
N TYR A 405 13.08 23.59 -1.33
CA TYR A 405 12.27 24.29 -0.31
C TYR A 405 12.98 24.40 1.04
N PHE A 406 14.05 23.64 1.26
CA PHE A 406 14.83 23.66 2.48
C PHE A 406 15.91 24.74 2.53
N PHE A 407 16.09 25.48 1.43
CA PHE A 407 17.03 26.59 1.35
C PHE A 407 16.31 27.94 1.45
N GLU A 408 17.06 28.92 1.93
CA GLU A 408 16.75 30.35 1.83
C GLU A 408 17.29 30.90 0.49
N PRO A 409 16.80 32.07 0.02
CA PRO A 409 17.27 32.69 -1.22
C PRO A 409 18.78 32.99 -1.26
N ASP A 410 19.42 33.16 -0.11
CA ASP A 410 20.88 33.32 0.00
C ASP A 410 21.67 32.00 -0.15
N GLY A 411 20.96 30.87 -0.25
CA GLY A 411 21.50 29.53 -0.36
C GLY A 411 21.86 28.86 0.97
N SER A 412 21.59 29.50 2.12
CA SER A 412 21.71 28.87 3.42
C SER A 412 20.52 27.93 3.70
N LEU A 413 20.67 26.99 4.62
CA LEU A 413 19.56 26.11 5.03
C LEU A 413 18.61 26.84 5.96
N ARG A 414 17.31 26.59 5.79
CA ARG A 414 16.26 27.08 6.69
C ARG A 414 16.51 26.58 8.11
N TYR A 415 16.35 27.48 9.08
CA TYR A 415 16.66 27.20 10.49
C TYR A 415 15.90 25.98 11.06
N GLY A 416 14.69 25.70 10.57
CA GLY A 416 13.88 24.54 10.96
C GLY A 416 14.59 23.19 10.76
N MET A 417 15.55 23.10 9.83
CA MET A 417 16.33 21.88 9.61
C MET A 417 17.38 21.59 10.69
N ARG A 418 17.74 22.58 11.52
CA ARG A 418 18.78 22.43 12.55
C ARG A 418 18.48 21.28 13.51
N GLY A 419 17.21 21.05 13.83
CA GLY A 419 16.78 19.92 14.67
C GLY A 419 17.08 18.57 14.04
N TYR A 420 16.83 18.42 12.74
CA TYR A 420 17.14 17.19 11.99
C TYR A 420 18.64 16.91 11.96
N PHE A 421 19.46 17.94 11.73
CA PHE A 421 20.91 17.81 11.72
C PHE A 421 21.46 17.34 13.07
N LYS A 422 20.99 17.91 14.18
CA LYS A 422 21.34 17.45 15.53
C LYS A 422 20.92 16.00 15.78
N LEU A 423 19.74 15.60 15.32
CA LEU A 423 19.23 14.25 15.48
C LEU A 423 20.10 13.22 14.72
N ILE A 424 20.29 13.41 13.42
CA ILE A 424 21.04 12.47 12.58
C ILE A 424 22.52 12.49 12.92
N GLY A 425 23.13 13.68 13.00
CA GLY A 425 24.54 13.78 13.37
C GLY A 425 24.83 13.21 14.77
N GLY A 426 23.93 13.42 15.73
CA GLY A 426 24.04 12.80 17.06
C GLY A 426 23.87 11.28 17.06
N LEU A 427 23.03 10.73 16.17
CA LEU A 427 22.94 9.29 15.95
C LEU A 427 24.21 8.73 15.30
N MET A 428 24.75 9.42 14.29
CA MET A 428 26.01 9.07 13.63
C MET A 428 27.18 9.09 14.61
N ALA A 429 27.29 10.13 15.45
CA ALA A 429 28.35 10.25 16.44
C ALA A 429 28.28 9.16 17.51
N ARG A 430 27.08 8.78 17.95
CA ARG A 430 26.90 7.64 18.87
C ARG A 430 27.33 6.30 18.29
N ARG A 431 27.34 6.18 16.96
CA ARG A 431 27.79 4.98 16.24
C ARG A 431 29.24 5.04 15.79
N GLY A 432 29.96 6.13 16.12
CA GLY A 432 31.34 6.34 15.70
C GLY A 432 31.51 6.73 14.23
N TYR A 433 30.43 7.17 13.56
CA TYR A 433 30.48 7.61 12.16
C TYR A 433 30.82 9.08 11.98
N ALA A 434 30.71 9.87 13.06
CA ALA A 434 31.05 11.29 13.07
C ALA A 434 31.63 11.67 14.43
N SER A 435 32.45 12.71 14.48
CA SER A 435 32.87 13.30 15.75
C SER A 435 31.67 13.97 16.45
N ARG A 436 31.65 13.95 17.78
CA ARG A 436 30.65 14.72 18.53
C ARG A 436 30.81 16.20 18.22
N ASP A 437 29.71 16.84 17.87
CA ASP A 437 29.66 18.26 17.54
C ASP A 437 28.48 18.93 18.25
N THR A 438 28.73 20.11 18.84
CA THR A 438 27.70 20.96 19.45
C THR A 438 27.10 21.96 18.45
N ASN A 439 27.76 22.19 17.32
CA ASN A 439 27.39 23.15 16.28
C ASN A 439 26.55 22.54 15.14
N ALA A 440 25.73 21.55 15.47
CA ALA A 440 24.75 20.93 14.57
C ALA A 440 25.35 20.27 13.31
N TYR A 441 26.53 19.64 13.42
CA TYR A 441 27.07 18.69 12.46
C TYR A 441 27.20 19.25 11.03
N GLY A 442 27.79 20.45 10.92
CA GLY A 442 28.02 21.11 9.63
C GLY A 442 26.80 21.81 9.04
N PHE A 443 25.70 21.94 9.78
CA PHE A 443 24.49 22.67 9.34
C PHE A 443 24.80 24.04 8.75
N TYR A 444 25.62 24.85 9.44
CA TYR A 444 25.91 26.23 9.04
C TYR A 444 26.82 26.34 7.81
N SER A 445 27.56 25.29 7.46
CA SER A 445 28.47 25.28 6.31
C SER A 445 27.81 24.80 5.02
N VAL A 446 26.59 24.25 5.08
CA VAL A 446 25.86 23.86 3.87
C VAL A 446 25.46 25.11 3.10
N ARG A 447 25.79 25.14 1.81
CA ARG A 447 25.44 26.23 0.90
C ARG A 447 25.00 25.68 -0.44
N LEU A 448 23.79 26.07 -0.88
CA LEU A 448 23.28 25.76 -2.20
C LEU A 448 24.17 26.38 -3.28
N LYS A 449 24.39 25.63 -4.37
CA LYS A 449 25.06 26.10 -5.57
C LYS A 449 24.42 27.38 -6.08
N GLU A 450 25.24 28.36 -6.41
CA GLU A 450 24.82 29.72 -6.76
C GLU A 450 23.75 29.77 -7.87
N SER A 451 23.89 28.93 -8.90
CA SER A 451 22.94 28.85 -10.02
C SER A 451 21.50 28.47 -9.61
N LEU A 452 21.32 27.79 -8.49
CA LEU A 452 20.00 27.34 -8.01
C LEU A 452 19.34 28.31 -7.02
N ARG A 453 20.10 29.26 -6.45
CA ARG A 453 19.58 30.21 -5.46
C ARG A 453 18.45 31.09 -6.01
N ARG A 454 18.48 31.39 -7.31
CA ARG A 454 17.44 32.17 -8.02
C ARG A 454 16.12 31.42 -8.21
N GLN A 455 16.10 30.10 -7.98
CA GLN A 455 14.92 29.24 -8.12
C GLN A 455 14.22 28.99 -6.76
N VAL A 456 14.72 29.58 -5.68
CA VAL A 456 14.14 29.46 -4.35
C VAL A 456 13.12 30.59 -4.17
N ASP A 457 11.84 30.23 -4.01
CA ASP A 457 10.76 31.21 -3.82
C ASP A 457 10.94 31.99 -2.49
N PRO A 458 10.73 33.32 -2.50
CA PRO A 458 10.81 34.16 -1.30
C PRO A 458 9.65 33.89 -0.33
N ILE A 459 9.85 34.27 0.93
CA ILE A 459 9.11 33.86 2.14
C ILE A 459 7.59 34.19 2.11
N ASP A 460 7.12 35.13 1.29
CA ASP A 460 5.79 35.76 1.43
C ASP A 460 4.63 35.16 0.61
N SER A 461 4.79 34.00 -0.04
CA SER A 461 3.71 33.37 -0.82
C SER A 461 3.06 32.13 -0.21
N VAL A 462 3.27 31.85 1.09
CA VAL A 462 2.63 30.71 1.76
C VAL A 462 1.81 31.20 2.95
N GLU A 463 0.48 31.24 2.78
CA GLU A 463 -0.45 31.42 3.89
C GLU A 463 -0.16 30.37 4.98
N VAL A 464 0.14 30.88 6.17
CA VAL A 464 0.24 30.11 7.41
C VAL A 464 -1.18 29.78 7.87
N ASP A 465 -1.81 28.80 7.22
CA ASP A 465 -2.74 27.87 7.87
C ASP A 465 -3.19 26.79 6.89
N SER A 466 -3.21 25.53 7.35
CA SER A 466 -3.77 24.31 6.70
C SER A 466 -2.90 23.38 5.81
N LEU A 467 -1.66 23.70 5.44
CA LEU A 467 -0.86 22.80 4.56
C LEU A 467 -0.05 21.69 5.28
N TYR A 468 -0.65 21.07 6.31
CA TYR A 468 -0.18 19.79 6.88
C TYR A 468 -0.99 18.59 6.37
N GLU A 469 -1.81 18.76 5.34
CA GLU A 469 -2.37 17.63 4.62
C GLU A 469 -1.36 17.12 3.58
N GLU A 470 -1.06 15.83 3.66
CA GLU A 470 -0.52 15.10 2.53
C GLU A 470 -1.45 15.36 1.34
N GLU A 471 -1.00 16.04 0.30
CA GLU A 471 -1.61 15.82 -1.01
C GLU A 471 -1.13 14.43 -1.46
N PRO A 472 -2.00 13.42 -1.49
CA PRO A 472 -1.64 12.15 -2.07
C PRO A 472 -1.52 12.38 -3.58
N GLU A 473 -0.33 12.17 -4.13
CA GLU A 473 -0.20 11.91 -5.57
C GLU A 473 -1.11 10.71 -5.91
N GLY A 474 -2.29 11.04 -6.46
CA GLY A 474 -3.32 10.13 -6.95
C GLY A 474 -4.13 9.44 -5.84
N GLU A 475 -5.11 10.12 -5.25
CA GLU A 475 -6.23 9.46 -4.54
C GLU A 475 -7.27 8.94 -5.57
N PRO A 476 -7.50 7.63 -5.72
CA PRO A 476 -8.73 7.15 -6.31
C PRO A 476 -9.87 7.37 -5.31
N LYS A 477 -10.93 8.04 -5.77
CA LYS A 477 -12.14 8.34 -4.98
C LYS A 477 -12.68 7.09 -4.28
N GLY A 478 -12.80 7.15 -2.95
CA GLY A 478 -13.55 6.18 -2.14
C GLY A 478 -12.70 5.08 -1.51
N GLY A 479 -12.09 5.36 -0.35
CA GLY A 479 -11.31 4.38 0.39
C GLY A 479 -12.17 3.30 1.06
N PHE A 480 -12.02 2.05 0.60
CA PHE A 480 -12.56 0.83 1.21
C PHE A 480 -12.28 0.73 2.73
N PHE A 481 -11.04 1.03 3.16
CA PHE A 481 -10.67 1.03 4.58
C PHE A 481 -11.32 2.16 5.39
N ARG A 482 -11.62 3.32 4.77
CA ARG A 482 -12.29 4.44 5.44
C ARG A 482 -13.74 4.08 5.84
N ASN A 483 -14.36 3.14 5.11
CA ASN A 483 -15.71 2.66 5.41
C ASN A 483 -15.74 1.58 6.52
N ILE A 484 -14.68 0.80 6.68
CA ILE A 484 -14.58 -0.23 7.75
C ILE A 484 -14.37 0.43 9.13
N PHE A 485 -13.67 1.57 9.20
CA PHE A 485 -13.33 2.23 10.46
C PHE A 485 -14.27 3.38 10.89
N LYS A 486 -15.45 3.52 10.26
CA LYS A 486 -16.47 4.47 10.74
C LYS A 486 -17.21 3.91 11.95
N SER A 487 -16.95 4.45 13.14
CA SER A 487 -17.95 4.44 14.22
C SER A 487 -18.99 5.51 13.94
N LYS A 488 -20.27 5.16 13.88
CA LYS A 488 -21.39 6.11 13.83
C LYS A 488 -21.30 7.07 15.03
N ARG A 489 -21.35 8.37 14.79
CA ARG A 489 -21.71 9.35 15.82
C ARG A 489 -23.25 9.36 15.93
N PRO A 490 -23.83 9.55 17.13
CA PRO A 490 -25.27 9.62 17.30
C PRO A 490 -25.82 10.89 16.64
N ASP A 491 -27.05 10.77 16.13
CA ASP A 491 -27.82 11.79 15.45
C ASP A 491 -27.92 13.09 16.26
N SER A 492 -27.61 14.22 15.61
CA SER A 492 -28.22 15.50 15.97
C SER A 492 -29.17 15.89 14.84
N SER A 493 -30.44 16.01 15.21
CA SER A 493 -31.55 16.45 14.39
C SER A 493 -31.22 17.75 13.66
N ARG A 494 -31.33 17.75 12.33
CA ARG A 494 -31.42 18.97 11.52
C ARG A 494 -32.69 18.95 10.69
N ILE A 495 -33.53 19.90 11.05
CA ILE A 495 -34.81 20.30 10.48
C ILE A 495 -34.67 20.48 8.96
N GLU A 496 -35.57 19.83 8.22
CA GLU A 496 -35.79 20.07 6.80
C GLU A 496 -36.28 21.50 6.56
N GLN A 497 -35.56 22.25 5.73
CA GLN A 497 -36.15 23.35 4.97
C GLN A 497 -35.97 23.07 3.49
N THR A 498 -37.09 22.72 2.87
CA THR A 498 -37.31 22.61 1.45
C THR A 498 -37.01 23.94 0.75
N LYS A 499 -36.18 23.92 -0.31
CA LYS A 499 -36.14 25.01 -1.29
C LYS A 499 -36.32 24.47 -2.70
N LYS A 500 -37.39 24.98 -3.31
CA LYS A 500 -37.89 24.75 -4.66
C LYS A 500 -36.85 25.06 -5.73
N THR A 501 -36.88 24.24 -6.77
CA THR A 501 -36.22 24.37 -8.07
C THR A 501 -36.89 25.46 -8.92
N THR A 502 -36.09 26.36 -9.50
CA THR A 502 -36.39 27.08 -10.77
C THR A 502 -35.07 27.60 -11.39
N PRO A 503 -35.00 27.85 -12.70
CA PRO A 503 -33.86 27.45 -13.53
C PRO A 503 -32.85 28.57 -13.78
N ALA A 504 -31.66 28.16 -14.23
CA ALA A 504 -30.50 28.98 -14.50
C ALA A 504 -30.73 30.07 -15.57
N LEU A 505 -30.34 31.30 -15.23
CA LEU A 505 -29.83 32.28 -16.20
C LEU A 505 -28.31 32.35 -16.06
N ARG A 506 -27.62 32.25 -17.20
CA ARG A 506 -26.19 32.57 -17.33
C ARG A 506 -26.02 34.07 -17.15
N ASP A 507 -25.15 34.48 -16.24
CA ASP A 507 -24.54 35.81 -16.31
C ASP A 507 -23.08 35.78 -15.82
N THR A 508 -22.29 36.51 -16.59
CA THR A 508 -20.87 36.86 -16.52
C THR A 508 -20.18 36.77 -15.15
N ILE A 509 -19.06 36.04 -15.12
CA ILE A 509 -18.14 35.95 -13.97
C ILE A 509 -17.41 37.30 -13.83
N LEU A 510 -17.79 38.08 -12.80
CA LEU A 510 -17.09 39.29 -12.39
C LEU A 510 -15.70 38.94 -11.84
N SER A 511 -14.69 39.76 -12.17
CA SER A 511 -13.32 39.57 -11.68
C SER A 511 -13.25 39.76 -10.15
N PRO A 512 -12.24 39.17 -9.46
CA PRO A 512 -12.09 39.33 -8.01
C PRO A 512 -11.98 40.79 -7.54
N ALA A 513 -11.50 41.70 -8.40
CA ALA A 513 -11.41 43.13 -8.11
C ALA A 513 -12.80 43.80 -8.08
N GLU A 514 -13.68 43.44 -9.01
CA GLU A 514 -15.05 43.97 -9.08
C GLU A 514 -15.92 43.44 -7.94
N LEU A 515 -15.72 42.17 -7.54
CA LEU A 515 -16.33 41.59 -6.34
C LEU A 515 -15.93 42.32 -5.06
N ARG A 516 -14.68 42.78 -4.96
CA ARG A 516 -14.20 43.59 -3.83
C ARG A 516 -14.78 44.99 -3.83
N LEU A 517 -14.91 45.61 -5.00
CA LEU A 517 -15.50 46.95 -5.13
C LEU A 517 -16.99 46.92 -4.74
N ARG A 518 -17.72 45.92 -5.22
CA ARG A 518 -19.14 45.71 -4.91
C ARG A 518 -19.40 45.46 -3.43
N ARG A 519 -18.55 44.63 -2.78
CA ARG A 519 -18.59 44.44 -1.31
C ARG A 519 -18.27 45.70 -0.52
N ARG A 520 -17.43 46.59 -1.06
CA ARG A 520 -17.12 47.90 -0.44
C ARG A 520 -18.32 48.84 -0.53
N GLU A 521 -19.02 48.84 -1.65
CA GLU A 521 -20.25 49.63 -1.84
C GLU A 521 -21.41 49.10 -1.00
N GLU A 522 -21.58 47.77 -0.90
CA GLU A 522 -22.58 47.14 -0.02
C GLU A 522 -22.33 47.49 1.45
N ARG A 523 -21.07 47.46 1.90
CA ARG A 523 -20.71 47.89 3.27
C ARG A 523 -20.90 49.39 3.50
N LYS A 524 -20.75 50.22 2.47
CA LYS A 524 -21.08 51.65 2.56
C LYS A 524 -22.58 51.85 2.72
N LYS A 525 -23.40 51.14 1.92
CA LYS A 525 -24.87 51.18 2.01
C LYS A 525 -25.38 50.66 3.35
N GLU A 526 -24.83 49.56 3.88
CA GLU A 526 -25.17 49.06 5.22
C GLU A 526 -24.82 50.06 6.33
N ARG A 527 -23.71 50.81 6.19
CA ARG A 527 -23.34 51.86 7.15
C ARG A 527 -24.24 53.09 7.04
N GLU A 528 -24.70 53.45 5.86
CA GLU A 528 -25.67 54.53 5.66
C GLU A 528 -27.06 54.16 6.19
N ILE A 529 -27.51 52.92 5.98
CA ILE A 529 -28.78 52.41 6.53
C ILE A 529 -28.72 52.40 8.06
N LYS A 530 -27.63 51.89 8.66
CA LYS A 530 -27.45 51.92 10.13
C LYS A 530 -27.30 53.32 10.71
N ARG A 531 -26.95 54.32 9.90
CA ARG A 531 -26.84 55.73 10.33
C ARG A 531 -28.19 56.46 10.21
N ASN A 532 -29.07 56.04 9.31
CA ASN A 532 -30.42 56.59 9.16
C ASN A 532 -31.46 55.93 10.08
N ASP A 533 -31.25 54.67 10.51
CA ASP A 533 -32.11 53.99 11.50
C ASP A 533 -31.75 54.34 12.97
N GLY A 534 -30.87 55.32 13.17
CA GLY A 534 -30.40 55.79 14.48
C GLY A 534 -30.71 57.26 14.78
N LEU A 535 -31.73 57.83 14.12
CA LEU A 535 -32.28 59.17 14.38
C LEU A 535 -33.78 59.10 14.64
#